data_AF-W2PTK0-F1
#
_entry.id   AF-W2PTK0-F1
#
_cell.length_a   1.000
_cell.length_b   1.000
_cell.length_c   1.000
_cell.angle_alpha   90.00
_cell.angle_beta   90.00
_cell.angle_gamma   90.00
#
_symmetry.space_group_name_H-M   'P 1'
#
loop_
_entity.id
_entity.type
_entity.pdbx_description
1 polymer ?
#
loop_
_entity_poly.entity_id
_entity_poly.type
_entity_poly.pdbx_seq_one_letter_code
_entity_poly.pdbx_strand_id
1 'polypeptide(L)'
;MHFCVRLIRCSCEACANDVPYTHCKWRGKTQQCCVLDIVTVWEAGAHASRRRPERRIRLTEPMKVVAREMAAHRHRPTRIRNALLRGSNLGQNSLPSVAAVQRFVHHYRAAHLGGSDFWDFSNLVRERGFTGQEELIEGFTFTWNMDGEGRPVVGIGTDMDSFVVEL
;
A
#
# COMPACT_ATOMS: atom_id res chain seq x y z
N MET A 1 -11.12 -33.36 16.94
CA MET A 1 -11.38 -31.91 16.86
C MET A 1 -10.11 -31.23 16.35
N HIS A 2 -10.15 -30.59 15.18
CA HIS A 2 -9.01 -29.83 14.67
C HIS A 2 -9.01 -28.43 15.27
N PHE A 3 -7.99 -28.15 16.08
CA PHE A 3 -7.77 -26.83 16.65
C PHE A 3 -6.48 -26.24 16.06
N CYS A 4 -6.58 -25.06 15.47
CA CYS A 4 -5.42 -24.28 15.06
C CYS A 4 -4.96 -23.46 16.25
N VAL A 5 -3.73 -23.71 16.71
CA VAL A 5 -3.11 -22.98 17.82
C VAL A 5 -2.07 -22.03 17.26
N ARG A 6 -2.13 -20.77 17.70
CA ARG A 6 -1.12 -19.75 17.39
C ARG A 6 -0.62 -19.11 18.67
N LEU A 7 0.69 -19.15 18.87
CA LEU A 7 1.37 -18.43 19.94
C LEU A 7 1.73 -17.03 19.47
N ILE A 8 1.50 -16.04 20.34
CA ILE A 8 1.70 -14.62 20.06
C ILE A 8 2.65 -14.06 21.10
N ARG A 9 3.65 -13.31 20.64
CA ARG A 9 4.53 -12.49 21.49
C ARG A 9 4.13 -11.03 21.41
N CYS A 10 4.44 -10.28 22.46
CA CYS A 10 4.24 -8.85 22.46
C CYS A 10 5.11 -8.16 21.38
N SER A 11 4.50 -7.34 20.55
CA SER A 11 5.16 -6.47 19.56
C SER A 11 4.87 -4.98 19.82
N CYS A 12 4.58 -4.64 21.08
CA CYS A 12 4.18 -3.29 21.48
C CYS A 12 5.40 -2.37 21.58
N GLU A 13 5.35 -1.22 20.91
CA GLU A 13 6.47 -0.26 20.86
C GLU A 13 6.78 0.32 22.25
N ALA A 14 5.75 0.57 23.06
CA ALA A 14 5.92 0.98 24.46
C ALA A 14 6.71 -0.06 25.28
N CYS A 15 6.47 -1.34 25.03
CA CYS A 15 7.16 -2.44 25.71
C CYS A 15 8.61 -2.54 25.22
N ALA A 16 8.84 -2.33 23.93
CA ALA A 16 10.20 -2.30 23.37
C ALA A 16 11.01 -1.14 23.97
N ASN A 17 10.40 0.02 24.20
CA ASN A 17 11.06 1.17 24.79
C ASN A 17 11.33 1.02 26.30
N ASP A 18 10.42 0.41 27.06
CA ASP A 18 10.60 0.21 28.51
C ASP A 18 11.60 -0.90 28.83
N VAL A 19 11.75 -1.89 27.95
CA VAL A 19 12.75 -2.97 28.10
C VAL A 19 13.61 -3.14 26.83
N PRO A 20 14.47 -2.18 26.47
CA PRO A 20 15.17 -2.17 25.18
C PRO A 20 16.17 -3.31 25.00
N TYR A 21 16.69 -3.85 26.11
CA TYR A 21 17.68 -4.92 26.11
C TYR A 21 17.10 -6.32 26.33
N THR A 22 15.78 -6.44 26.50
CA THR A 22 15.13 -7.74 26.74
C THR A 22 13.77 -7.82 26.04
N HIS A 23 13.13 -8.98 26.09
CA HIS A 23 11.78 -9.11 25.55
C HIS A 23 10.72 -8.91 26.62
N CYS A 24 9.64 -8.24 26.25
CA CYS A 24 8.42 -8.18 27.03
C CYS A 24 7.97 -9.59 27.42
N LYS A 25 7.62 -9.80 28.70
CA LYS A 25 7.27 -11.12 29.24
C LYS A 25 5.87 -11.59 28.84
N TRP A 26 4.99 -10.69 28.40
CA TRP A 26 3.65 -11.04 27.95
C TRP A 26 3.65 -12.02 26.77
N ARG A 27 2.78 -13.01 26.84
CA ARG A 27 2.53 -14.04 25.82
C ARG A 27 1.04 -14.23 25.66
N GLY A 28 0.59 -14.39 24.41
CA GLY A 28 -0.76 -14.80 24.07
C GLY A 28 -0.77 -16.18 23.41
N LYS A 29 -1.86 -16.91 23.55
CA LYS A 29 -2.17 -18.10 22.76
C LYS A 29 -3.60 -17.94 22.23
N THR A 30 -3.76 -17.98 20.92
CA THR A 30 -5.07 -18.09 20.29
C THR A 30 -5.28 -19.54 19.88
N GLN A 31 -6.45 -20.08 20.22
CA GLN A 31 -6.89 -21.41 19.82
C GLN A 31 -8.19 -21.26 19.06
N GLN A 32 -8.19 -21.61 17.78
CA GLN A 32 -9.36 -21.56 16.92
C GLN A 32 -9.89 -22.97 16.66
N CYS A 33 -11.19 -23.17 16.87
CA CYS A 33 -11.88 -24.38 16.45
C CYS A 33 -12.23 -24.27 14.96
N CYS A 34 -11.71 -25.17 14.12
CA CYS A 34 -12.00 -25.14 12.68
C CYS A 34 -13.47 -25.48 12.33
N VAL A 35 -14.21 -26.05 13.28
CA VAL A 35 -15.61 -26.50 13.06
C VAL A 35 -16.62 -25.44 13.49
N LEU A 36 -16.33 -24.73 14.59
CA LEU A 36 -17.28 -23.80 15.20
C LEU A 36 -16.92 -22.32 14.98
N ASP A 37 -15.78 -22.05 14.33
CA ASP A 37 -15.17 -20.72 14.18
C ASP A 37 -15.05 -19.91 15.49
N ILE A 38 -14.97 -20.63 16.62
CA ILE A 38 -14.76 -20.03 17.94
C ILE A 38 -13.26 -19.86 18.17
N VAL A 39 -12.86 -18.66 18.56
CA VAL A 39 -11.49 -18.33 18.95
C VAL A 39 -11.43 -18.09 20.45
N THR A 40 -10.62 -18.86 21.16
CA THR A 40 -10.29 -18.64 22.57
C THR A 40 -8.91 -18.00 22.68
N VAL A 41 -8.80 -16.97 23.52
CA VAL A 41 -7.54 -16.25 23.77
C VAL A 41 -7.10 -16.53 25.20
N TRP A 42 -5.85 -16.94 25.37
CA TRP A 42 -5.20 -17.12 26.66
C TRP A 42 -4.03 -16.16 26.76
N GLU A 43 -3.85 -15.57 27.94
CA GLU A 43 -2.75 -14.64 28.21
C GLU A 43 -1.90 -15.15 29.38
N ALA A 44 -0.59 -14.96 29.26
CA ALA A 44 0.38 -15.30 30.30
C ALA A 44 1.43 -14.20 30.45
N GLY A 45 1.77 -13.89 31.70
CA GLY A 45 2.68 -12.79 32.02
C GLY A 45 2.04 -11.41 31.85
N ALA A 46 2.82 -10.36 32.13
CA ALA A 46 2.39 -8.97 32.02
C ALA A 46 3.21 -8.24 30.95
N HIS A 47 2.59 -7.23 30.34
CA HIS A 47 3.34 -6.28 29.53
C HIS A 47 4.34 -5.52 30.41
N ALA A 48 5.53 -5.26 29.86
CA ALA A 48 6.54 -4.46 30.55
C ALA A 48 6.07 -3.01 30.75
N SER A 49 5.41 -2.46 29.72
CA SER A 49 4.83 -1.12 29.79
C SER A 49 3.37 -1.15 30.23
N ARG A 50 2.99 -0.24 31.13
CA ARG A 50 1.59 0.09 31.43
C ARG A 50 0.99 1.10 30.45
N ARG A 51 1.83 1.72 29.60
CA ARG A 51 1.36 2.71 28.63
C ARG A 51 0.55 1.99 27.55
N ARG A 52 -0.63 2.53 27.24
CA ARG A 52 -1.35 2.09 26.05
C ARG A 52 -0.53 2.52 24.83
N PRO A 53 -0.31 1.62 23.85
CA PRO A 53 0.35 2.02 22.61
C PRO A 53 -0.46 3.15 21.95
N GLU A 54 0.22 4.15 21.42
CA GLU A 54 -0.43 5.23 20.69
C GLU A 54 -1.27 4.63 19.55
N ARG A 55 -2.56 4.97 19.53
CA ARG A 55 -3.44 4.53 18.46
C ARG A 55 -3.05 5.26 17.19
N ARG A 56 -2.46 4.52 16.24
CA ARG A 56 -2.25 5.02 14.87
C ARG A 56 -3.57 5.52 14.31
N ILE A 57 -3.60 6.79 13.90
CA ILE A 57 -4.77 7.40 13.27
C ILE A 57 -5.06 6.67 11.97
N ARG A 58 -6.24 6.07 11.89
CA ARG A 58 -6.74 5.40 10.69
C ARG A 58 -7.55 6.40 9.88
N LEU A 59 -7.61 6.21 8.55
CA LEU A 59 -8.50 7.00 7.71
C LEU A 59 -9.95 6.66 8.11
N THR A 60 -10.69 7.69 8.55
CA THR A 60 -12.13 7.60 8.77
C THR A 60 -12.85 7.49 7.42
N GLU A 61 -14.12 7.08 7.43
CA GLU A 61 -14.87 6.96 6.17
C GLU A 61 -14.99 8.28 5.39
N PRO A 62 -15.26 9.45 6.02
CA PRO A 62 -15.22 10.74 5.33
C PRO A 62 -13.87 11.01 4.64
N MET A 63 -12.76 10.68 5.31
CA MET A 63 -11.43 10.86 4.73
C MET A 63 -11.17 9.90 3.56
N LYS A 64 -11.74 8.68 3.61
CA LYS A 64 -11.63 7.73 2.51
C LYS A 64 -12.39 8.23 1.29
N VAL A 65 -13.54 8.87 1.43
CA VAL A 65 -14.29 9.45 0.29
C VAL A 65 -13.41 10.44 -0.46
N VAL A 66 -12.86 11.45 0.24
CA VAL A 66 -11.94 12.43 -0.35
C VAL A 66 -10.70 11.75 -0.94
N ALA A 67 -10.12 10.77 -0.23
CA ALA A 67 -8.96 10.05 -0.72
C ALA A 67 -9.24 9.20 -1.97
N ARG A 68 -10.43 8.60 -2.10
CA ARG A 68 -10.84 7.85 -3.30
C ARG A 68 -11.01 8.79 -4.50
N GLU A 69 -11.75 9.87 -4.32
CA GLU A 69 -11.97 10.88 -5.36
C GLU A 69 -10.65 11.46 -5.87
N MET A 70 -9.76 11.87 -4.97
CA MET A 70 -8.46 12.38 -5.36
C MET A 70 -7.53 11.30 -5.93
N ALA A 71 -7.67 10.05 -5.50
CA ALA A 71 -6.91 8.93 -6.04
C ALA A 71 -7.31 8.59 -7.48
N ALA A 72 -8.59 8.73 -7.83
CA ALA A 72 -9.12 8.59 -9.20
C ALA A 72 -8.49 9.62 -10.15
N HIS A 73 -8.29 10.85 -9.67
CA HIS A 73 -7.57 11.92 -10.40
C HIS A 73 -6.04 11.82 -10.29
N ARG A 74 -5.50 10.65 -9.93
CA ARG A 74 -4.07 10.35 -9.83
C ARG A 74 -3.25 11.27 -8.92
N HIS A 75 -3.87 11.98 -7.97
CA HIS A 75 -3.13 12.84 -7.04
C HIS A 75 -2.15 12.05 -6.15
N ARG A 76 -1.01 12.68 -5.81
CA ARG A 76 0.01 12.06 -4.93
C ARG A 76 -0.50 11.94 -3.48
N PRO A 77 -0.12 10.88 -2.74
CA PRO A 77 -0.55 10.69 -1.34
C PRO A 77 -0.29 11.89 -0.41
N THR A 78 0.78 12.64 -0.63
CA THR A 78 1.08 13.89 0.11
C THR A 78 0.07 14.99 -0.18
N ARG A 79 -0.33 15.18 -1.45
CA ARG A 79 -1.39 16.14 -1.81
C ARG A 79 -2.74 15.74 -1.23
N ILE A 80 -3.05 14.45 -1.26
CA ILE A 80 -4.27 13.90 -0.67
C ILE A 80 -4.30 14.18 0.84
N ARG A 81 -3.21 13.88 1.57
CA ARG A 81 -3.11 14.19 3.00
C ARG A 81 -3.33 15.68 3.31
N ASN A 82 -2.76 16.58 2.51
CA ASN A 82 -2.95 18.01 2.69
C ASN A 82 -4.38 18.48 2.38
N ALA A 83 -5.08 17.83 1.45
CA ALA A 83 -6.49 18.08 1.20
C ALA A 83 -7.37 17.59 2.36
N LEU A 84 -7.04 16.44 2.97
CA LEU A 84 -7.73 15.96 4.16
C LEU A 84 -7.66 16.95 5.33
N LEU A 85 -6.53 17.64 5.48
CA LEU A 85 -6.34 18.71 6.48
C LEU A 85 -7.26 19.91 6.24
N ARG A 86 -7.58 20.21 4.96
CA ARG A 86 -8.42 21.35 4.59
C ARG A 86 -9.91 21.03 4.56
N GLY A 87 -10.28 19.83 4.12
CA GLY A 87 -11.68 19.44 3.91
C GLY A 87 -12.36 18.85 5.15
N SER A 88 -11.58 18.51 6.18
CA SER A 88 -12.08 18.02 7.44
C SER A 88 -11.74 19.07 8.50
N ASN A 89 -12.66 19.45 9.39
CA ASN A 89 -12.37 20.27 10.57
C ASN A 89 -11.51 19.50 11.61
N LEU A 90 -10.45 18.85 11.12
CA LEU A 90 -9.55 17.98 11.84
C LEU A 90 -8.32 18.81 12.23
N GLY A 91 -8.09 18.95 13.54
CA GLY A 91 -6.84 19.49 14.04
C GLY A 91 -5.65 18.65 13.57
N GLN A 92 -4.46 19.24 13.47
CA GLN A 92 -3.26 18.61 12.92
C GLN A 92 -2.90 17.25 13.60
N ASN A 93 -3.29 17.08 14.86
CA ASN A 93 -3.10 15.87 15.67
C ASN A 93 -4.09 14.73 15.34
N SER A 94 -5.05 14.95 14.45
CA SER A 94 -6.02 13.94 13.98
C SER A 94 -5.79 13.54 12.52
N LEU A 95 -4.68 14.00 11.92
CA LEU A 95 -4.31 13.68 10.55
C LEU A 95 -3.60 12.33 10.47
N PRO A 96 -3.99 11.44 9.55
CA PRO A 96 -3.27 10.20 9.32
C PRO A 96 -1.88 10.50 8.77
N SER A 97 -0.95 9.58 9.01
CA SER A 97 0.38 9.65 8.42
C SER A 97 0.31 9.52 6.89
N VAL A 98 1.31 10.07 6.19
CA VAL A 98 1.44 9.91 4.73
C VAL A 98 1.44 8.43 4.36
N ALA A 99 2.15 7.59 5.14
CA ALA A 99 2.20 6.15 4.90
C ALA A 99 0.81 5.47 5.00
N ALA A 100 -0.07 5.94 5.90
CA ALA A 100 -1.43 5.41 5.99
C ALA A 100 -2.26 5.78 4.76
N VAL A 101 -2.17 7.03 4.30
CA VAL A 101 -2.82 7.49 3.07
C VAL A 101 -2.28 6.75 1.85
N GLN A 102 -0.96 6.60 1.74
CA GLN A 102 -0.31 5.89 0.64
C GLN A 102 -0.78 4.45 0.54
N ARG A 103 -0.78 3.69 1.66
CA ARG A 103 -1.28 2.31 1.68
C ARG A 103 -2.72 2.22 1.20
N PHE A 104 -3.59 3.11 1.68
CA PHE A 104 -4.99 3.15 1.27
C PHE A 104 -5.14 3.45 -0.23
N VAL A 105 -4.47 4.49 -0.72
CA VAL A 105 -4.55 4.93 -2.13
C VAL A 105 -4.00 3.84 -3.06
N HIS A 106 -2.87 3.22 -2.71
CA HIS A 106 -2.30 2.12 -3.49
C HIS A 106 -3.27 0.94 -3.60
N HIS A 107 -3.82 0.51 -2.46
CA HIS A 107 -4.82 -0.56 -2.45
C HIS A 107 -6.07 -0.20 -3.26
N TYR A 108 -6.59 1.02 -3.10
CA TYR A 108 -7.75 1.49 -3.84
C TYR A 108 -7.50 1.49 -5.35
N ARG A 109 -6.36 2.04 -5.80
CA ARG A 109 -5.97 2.05 -7.22
C ARG A 109 -5.81 0.65 -7.79
N ALA A 110 -5.13 -0.23 -7.06
CA ALA A 110 -4.95 -1.62 -7.48
C ALA A 110 -6.28 -2.35 -7.62
N ALA A 111 -7.21 -2.14 -6.69
CA ALA A 111 -8.48 -2.86 -6.67
C ALA A 111 -9.58 -2.25 -7.58
N HIS A 112 -9.54 -0.94 -7.87
CA HIS A 112 -10.66 -0.24 -8.53
C HIS A 112 -10.26 0.59 -9.76
N LEU A 113 -8.98 0.87 -9.96
CA LEU A 113 -8.50 1.78 -11.02
C LEU A 113 -7.48 1.10 -11.93
N GLY A 114 -7.48 -0.24 -12.00
CA GLY A 114 -6.74 -0.99 -13.02
C GLY A 114 -5.29 -1.36 -12.68
N GLY A 115 -4.74 -0.97 -11.52
CA GLY A 115 -3.46 -1.50 -11.01
C GLY A 115 -2.18 -1.16 -11.79
N SER A 116 -1.27 -0.48 -11.08
CA SER A 116 0.06 0.02 -11.50
C SER A 116 0.06 0.98 -12.69
N ASP A 117 0.64 2.17 -12.47
CA ASP A 117 0.98 3.11 -13.54
C ASP A 117 1.83 2.44 -14.65
N PHE A 118 2.45 1.28 -14.36
CA PHE A 118 3.17 0.45 -15.31
C PHE A 118 2.27 -0.15 -16.41
N TRP A 119 1.09 -0.70 -16.10
CA TRP A 119 0.22 -1.27 -17.14
C TRP A 119 -0.39 -0.19 -18.03
N ASP A 120 -0.80 0.93 -17.42
CA ASP A 120 -1.27 2.10 -18.17
C ASP A 120 -0.16 2.67 -19.07
N PHE A 121 1.06 2.79 -18.56
CA PHE A 121 2.21 3.24 -19.32
C PHE A 121 2.63 2.25 -20.40
N SER A 122 2.60 0.95 -20.12
CA SER A 122 2.91 -0.09 -21.10
C SER A 122 1.92 -0.10 -22.25
N ASN A 123 0.64 0.16 -21.99
CA ASN A 123 -0.36 0.31 -23.03
C ASN A 123 -0.13 1.60 -23.85
N LEU A 124 0.16 2.73 -23.20
CA LEU A 124 0.50 3.98 -23.89
C LEU A 124 1.71 3.83 -24.82
N VAL A 125 2.77 3.16 -24.35
CA VAL A 125 3.98 2.90 -25.16
C VAL A 125 3.67 1.98 -26.33
N ARG A 126 2.80 0.97 -26.16
CA ARG A 126 2.35 0.12 -27.27
C ARG A 126 1.52 0.86 -28.29
N GLU A 127 0.61 1.73 -27.84
CA GLU A 127 -0.23 2.54 -28.73
C GLU A 127 0.59 3.54 -29.56
N ARG A 128 1.72 4.01 -29.03
CA ARG A 128 2.63 4.94 -29.72
C ARG A 128 3.90 4.30 -30.25
N GLY A 129 3.95 2.98 -30.33
CA GLY A 129 5.10 2.28 -30.88
C GLY A 129 5.34 2.68 -32.33
N PHE A 130 6.59 2.92 -32.70
CA PHE A 130 6.94 3.24 -34.09
C PHE A 130 6.51 2.12 -35.06
N THR A 131 5.72 2.47 -36.05
CA THR A 131 5.19 1.62 -37.12
C THR A 131 5.79 1.93 -38.49
N GLY A 132 6.45 3.09 -38.64
CA GLY A 132 6.98 3.58 -39.91
C GLY A 132 5.94 4.26 -40.80
N GLN A 133 4.73 4.47 -40.29
CA GLN A 133 3.61 5.12 -40.98
C GLN A 133 3.20 6.45 -40.35
N GLU A 134 3.94 6.91 -39.34
CA GLU A 134 3.67 8.15 -38.61
C GLU A 134 3.85 9.39 -39.49
N GLU A 135 3.03 10.42 -39.27
CA GLU A 135 3.19 11.71 -39.94
C GLU A 135 4.37 12.51 -39.35
N LEU A 136 4.92 13.47 -40.12
CA LEU A 136 6.11 14.27 -39.76
C LEU A 136 6.08 14.96 -38.38
N ILE A 137 4.89 15.15 -37.81
CA ILE A 137 4.66 15.84 -36.54
C ILE A 137 4.04 14.92 -35.47
N GLU A 138 3.78 13.67 -35.81
CA GLU A 138 3.20 12.70 -34.89
C GLU A 138 4.32 12.14 -33.99
N GLY A 139 4.15 12.31 -32.68
CA GLY A 139 5.10 11.79 -31.70
C GLY A 139 4.92 10.27 -31.54
N PHE A 140 6.02 9.55 -31.50
CA PHE A 140 6.06 8.10 -31.36
C PHE A 140 7.01 7.69 -30.26
N THR A 141 7.16 6.40 -30.05
CA THR A 141 7.87 5.85 -28.92
C THR A 141 8.70 4.65 -29.35
N PHE A 142 9.94 4.58 -28.85
CA PHE A 142 10.83 3.45 -29.07
C PHE A 142 11.16 2.72 -27.78
N THR A 143 11.28 1.40 -27.87
CA THR A 143 11.80 0.53 -26.83
C THR A 143 12.96 -0.30 -27.37
N TRP A 144 13.85 -0.75 -26.49
CA TRP A 144 15.00 -1.58 -26.88
C TRP A 144 14.59 -2.95 -27.45
N ASN A 145 13.48 -3.50 -26.96
CA ASN A 145 12.97 -4.82 -27.35
C ASN A 145 11.59 -4.71 -28.00
N MET A 146 11.35 -5.56 -29.00
CA MET A 146 10.06 -5.76 -29.66
C MET A 146 9.60 -7.20 -29.44
N ASP A 147 8.29 -7.43 -29.33
CA ASP A 147 7.74 -8.78 -29.24
C ASP A 147 7.69 -9.47 -30.61
N GLY A 148 7.27 -10.73 -30.66
CA GLY A 148 7.17 -11.51 -31.90
C GLY A 148 6.15 -10.95 -32.92
N GLU A 149 5.33 -9.99 -32.51
CA GLU A 149 4.36 -9.28 -33.36
C GLU A 149 4.86 -7.87 -33.75
N GLY A 150 6.09 -7.51 -33.38
CA GLY A 150 6.68 -6.21 -33.69
C GLY A 150 6.18 -5.07 -32.80
N ARG A 151 5.59 -5.36 -31.63
CA ARG A 151 5.14 -4.33 -30.68
C ARG A 151 6.23 -4.03 -29.64
N PRO A 152 6.32 -2.77 -29.16
CA PRO A 152 7.31 -2.41 -28.15
C PRO A 152 7.07 -3.12 -26.82
N VAL A 153 8.15 -3.67 -26.26
CA VAL A 153 8.17 -4.33 -24.94
C VAL A 153 8.71 -3.34 -23.92
N VAL A 154 7.90 -3.03 -22.91
CA VAL A 154 8.29 -2.16 -21.80
C VAL A 154 8.80 -3.00 -20.64
N GLY A 155 10.05 -2.78 -20.25
CA GLY A 155 10.63 -3.45 -19.08
C GLY A 155 10.05 -2.93 -17.77
N ILE A 156 9.96 -3.77 -16.74
CA ILE A 156 9.32 -3.45 -15.45
C ILE A 156 10.16 -2.54 -14.52
N GLY A 157 11.35 -2.12 -14.96
CA GLY A 157 12.22 -1.20 -14.24
C GLY A 157 13.13 -1.83 -13.20
N THR A 158 13.50 -3.08 -13.40
CA THR A 158 14.54 -3.74 -12.61
C THR A 158 15.89 -3.63 -13.32
N ASP A 159 16.98 -3.87 -12.61
CA ASP A 159 18.33 -3.87 -13.21
C ASP A 159 18.46 -4.91 -14.35
N MET A 160 17.66 -5.99 -14.29
CA MET A 160 17.62 -7.05 -15.32
C MET A 160 16.57 -6.80 -16.42
N ASP A 161 15.63 -5.88 -16.18
CA ASP A 161 14.53 -5.55 -17.09
C ASP A 161 14.20 -4.06 -16.95
N SER A 162 15.11 -3.23 -17.45
CA SER A 162 15.09 -1.76 -17.27
C SER A 162 14.06 -1.10 -18.19
N PHE A 163 13.42 -0.03 -17.72
CA PHE A 163 12.53 0.79 -18.56
C PHE A 163 13.37 1.88 -19.24
N VAL A 164 13.49 1.84 -20.57
CA VAL A 164 14.04 2.95 -21.37
C VAL A 164 13.08 3.23 -22.51
N VAL A 165 12.62 4.46 -22.58
CA VAL A 165 11.63 4.93 -23.54
C VAL A 165 12.06 6.31 -24.01
N GLU A 166 12.37 6.45 -25.29
CA GLU A 166 12.61 7.74 -25.94
C GLU A 166 11.32 8.21 -26.64
N LEU A 167 10.99 9.49 -26.46
CA LEU A 167 9.81 10.19 -26.97
C LEU A 167 10.22 11.26 -27.97
#